data_AF-A0A6V7U845-F1
#
_entry.id   AF-A0A6V7U845-F1
#
_cell.length_a   1.000
_cell.length_b   1.000
_cell.length_c   1.000
_cell.angle_alpha   90.00
_cell.angle_beta   90.00
_cell.angle_gamma   90.00
#
_symmetry.space_group_name_H-M   'P 1'
#
loop_
_entity.id
_entity.type
_entity.pdbx_description
1 polymer ?
#
loop_
_entity_poly.entity_id
_entity_poly.type
_entity_poly.pdbx_seq_one_letter_code
_entity_poly.pdbx_strand_id
1 'polypeptide(L)'
;MRKLWLDVKPGKDLRQDIIFNYPQELPKYLRGYHKIDKNEAIHFAALILRAQTKDDKQPPIQHLQHILHELIPIDLLKSHNPNEWKKLISAELQKEGMPKTSTEAKLCFLQRIAKEPTFGSAFFEVKQSADPTLCSKLLIAINQDGMSLYELESKKYIRTHGFKQLLNWQSANTYFHLTLDNGNRLLFETILGHKLDDLLTSYIQTLISKQEKENGKQKISPLSKIAVLLHQYKPNNGSTSPILTNGN
;
A
#
# COMPACT_ATOMS: atom_id res chain seq x y z
N MET A 1 -2.98 16.05 0.00
CA MET A 1 -2.44 14.70 0.19
C MET A 1 -2.55 13.92 -1.11
N ARG A 2 -1.53 13.15 -1.49
CA ARG A 2 -1.59 12.26 -2.67
C ARG A 2 -2.47 11.05 -2.36
N LYS A 3 -3.53 10.86 -3.16
CA LYS A 3 -4.45 9.71 -3.05
C LYS A 3 -3.95 8.50 -3.84
N LEU A 4 -3.63 8.69 -5.12
CA LEU A 4 -3.17 7.63 -6.02
C LEU A 4 -1.66 7.75 -6.25
N TRP A 5 -0.94 6.64 -6.08
CA TRP A 5 0.50 6.56 -6.21
C TRP A 5 0.85 5.84 -7.51
N LEU A 6 0.58 6.51 -8.64
CA LEU A 6 0.88 5.99 -9.98
C LEU A 6 2.21 6.55 -10.47
N ASP A 7 3.12 5.67 -10.89
CA ASP A 7 4.40 6.00 -11.53
C ASP A 7 5.28 6.95 -10.69
N VAL A 8 5.17 6.87 -9.37
CA VAL A 8 5.90 7.73 -8.43
C VAL A 8 7.35 7.27 -8.35
N LYS A 9 8.27 8.13 -8.79
CA LYS A 9 9.71 7.89 -8.73
C LYS A 9 10.36 8.98 -7.87
N PRO A 10 10.83 8.67 -6.64
CA PRO A 10 11.56 9.62 -5.81
C PRO A 10 12.73 10.26 -6.55
N GLY A 11 12.89 11.57 -6.40
CA GLY A 11 13.89 12.39 -7.07
C GLY A 11 13.42 13.03 -8.38
N LYS A 12 12.33 12.54 -8.98
CA LYS A 12 11.77 13.13 -10.22
C LYS A 12 11.16 14.50 -9.98
N ASP A 13 10.50 14.69 -8.83
CA ASP A 13 9.96 15.97 -8.40
C ASP A 13 10.23 16.14 -6.90
N LEU A 14 11.37 16.79 -6.61
CA LEU A 14 11.82 17.08 -5.26
C LEU A 14 10.77 17.84 -4.44
N ARG A 15 10.01 18.76 -5.03
CA ARG A 15 8.98 19.49 -4.28
C ARG A 15 7.86 18.56 -3.82
N GLN A 16 7.41 17.68 -4.71
CA GLN A 16 6.42 16.66 -4.35
C GLN A 16 6.94 15.68 -3.31
N ASP A 17 8.21 15.29 -3.42
CA ASP A 17 8.84 14.38 -2.47
C ASP A 17 8.85 14.94 -1.05
N ILE A 18 9.26 16.20 -0.89
CA ILE A 18 9.40 16.83 0.41
C ILE A 18 8.05 17.24 1.01
N ILE A 19 7.12 17.77 0.19
CA ILE A 19 5.84 18.31 0.69
C ILE A 19 4.82 17.20 0.91
N PHE A 20 4.82 16.14 0.09
CA PHE A 20 3.77 15.12 0.11
C PHE A 20 4.31 13.72 0.35
N ASN A 21 5.29 13.25 -0.44
CA ASN A 21 5.60 11.82 -0.43
C ASN A 21 6.25 11.39 0.89
N TYR A 22 7.27 12.11 1.37
CA TYR A 22 7.93 11.79 2.64
C TYR A 22 6.98 11.88 3.84
N PRO A 23 6.22 12.97 4.05
CA PRO A 23 5.26 13.05 5.15
C PRO A 23 4.15 11.99 5.11
N GLN A 24 3.80 11.48 3.93
CA GLN A 24 2.78 10.44 3.78
C GLN A 24 3.32 9.02 3.98
N GLU A 25 4.56 8.73 3.58
CA GLU A 25 5.15 7.38 3.74
C GLU A 25 5.73 7.16 5.12
N LEU A 26 6.34 8.18 5.74
CA LEU A 26 6.93 8.07 7.09
C LEU A 26 5.99 7.44 8.13
N PRO A 27 4.73 7.89 8.31
CA PRO A 27 3.84 7.27 9.30
C PRO A 27 3.49 5.82 8.95
N LYS A 28 3.47 5.42 7.68
CA LYS A 28 3.21 4.02 7.27
C LYS A 28 4.39 3.12 7.62
N TYR A 29 5.61 3.64 7.45
CA TYR A 29 6.84 3.03 7.94
C TYR A 29 6.85 2.87 9.46
N LEU A 30 6.59 3.95 10.21
CA LEU A 30 6.60 3.91 11.69
C LEU A 30 5.52 2.98 12.25
N ARG A 31 4.39 2.84 11.54
CA ARG A 31 3.33 1.89 11.88
C ARG A 31 3.73 0.42 11.64
N GLY A 32 4.83 0.18 10.93
CA GLY A 32 5.34 -1.16 10.66
C GLY A 32 4.60 -1.88 9.54
N TYR A 33 4.11 -1.16 8.51
CA TYR A 33 3.40 -1.80 7.39
C TYR A 33 4.33 -2.32 6.29
N HIS A 34 5.58 -1.89 6.26
CA HIS A 34 6.61 -2.42 5.36
C HIS A 34 7.40 -3.53 6.05
N LYS A 35 7.90 -4.49 5.28
CA LYS A 35 8.76 -5.56 5.79
C LYS A 35 10.20 -5.08 5.86
N ILE A 36 10.55 -4.49 6.99
CA ILE A 36 11.87 -3.89 7.22
C ILE A 36 12.69 -4.81 8.13
N ASP A 37 13.94 -5.07 7.77
CA ASP A 37 14.85 -5.79 8.65
C ASP A 37 15.49 -4.89 9.72
N LYS A 38 16.14 -5.49 10.72
CA LYS A 38 16.74 -4.73 11.83
C LYS A 38 17.84 -3.77 11.38
N ASN A 39 18.66 -4.15 10.40
CA ASN A 39 19.76 -3.33 9.92
C ASN A 39 19.26 -2.16 9.07
N GLU A 40 18.28 -2.42 8.21
CA GLU A 40 17.56 -1.39 7.47
C GLU A 40 16.88 -0.39 8.42
N ALA A 41 16.27 -0.85 9.51
CA ALA A 41 15.64 0.03 10.49
C ALA A 41 16.63 0.99 11.16
N ILE A 42 17.88 0.54 11.43
CA ILE A 42 18.96 1.42 11.91
C ILE A 42 19.25 2.53 10.89
N HIS A 43 19.39 2.14 9.62
CA HIS A 43 19.66 3.07 8.52
C HIS A 43 18.53 4.09 8.34
N PHE A 44 17.28 3.63 8.30
CA PHE A 44 16.11 4.49 8.22
C PHE A 44 16.00 5.42 9.43
N ALA A 45 16.25 4.95 10.65
CA ALA A 45 16.21 5.79 11.84
C ALA A 45 17.25 6.93 11.78
N ALA A 46 18.46 6.65 11.27
CA ALA A 46 19.47 7.68 11.01
C ALA A 46 19.00 8.70 9.96
N LEU A 47 18.42 8.25 8.85
CA LEU A 47 17.84 9.12 7.82
C LEU A 47 16.71 10.00 8.38
N ILE A 48 15.78 9.42 9.13
CA ILE A 48 14.63 10.14 9.71
C ILE A 48 15.13 11.19 10.71
N LEU A 49 16.10 10.85 11.56
CA LEU A 49 16.67 11.80 12.51
C LEU A 49 17.34 12.97 11.79
N ARG A 50 18.11 12.70 10.72
CA ARG A 50 18.69 13.77 9.91
C ARG A 50 17.60 14.61 9.21
N ALA A 51 16.57 13.96 8.68
CA ALA A 51 15.45 14.62 8.01
C ALA A 51 14.64 15.56 8.92
N GLN A 52 14.53 15.25 10.20
CA GLN A 52 13.85 16.08 11.21
C GLN A 52 14.74 17.19 11.77
N THR A 53 16.07 17.07 11.62
CA THR A 53 17.02 18.05 12.11
C THR A 53 17.20 19.19 11.10
N LYS A 54 17.29 20.44 11.58
CA LYS A 54 17.61 21.58 10.70
C LYS A 54 19.02 21.46 10.13
N ASP A 55 19.25 22.02 8.94
CA ASP A 55 20.51 21.87 8.21
C ASP A 55 21.72 22.44 8.97
N ASP A 56 21.52 23.53 9.70
CA ASP A 56 22.49 24.22 10.55
C ASP A 56 22.76 23.52 11.90
N LYS A 57 22.01 22.46 12.22
CA LYS A 57 22.07 21.79 13.52
C LYS A 57 22.54 20.35 13.41
N GLN A 58 23.24 19.92 14.46
CA GLN A 58 23.58 18.52 14.65
C GLN A 58 22.37 17.72 15.14
N PRO A 59 22.21 16.46 14.71
CA PRO A 59 21.15 15.59 15.20
C PRO A 59 21.17 15.45 16.74
N PRO A 60 20.03 15.49 17.43
CA PRO A 60 19.96 15.51 18.89
C PRO A 60 20.17 14.12 19.52
N ILE A 61 21.37 13.54 19.35
CA ILE A 61 21.73 12.19 19.81
C ILE A 61 21.54 11.99 21.32
N GLN A 62 21.70 13.04 22.11
CA GLN A 62 21.59 12.97 23.57
C GLN A 62 20.20 12.50 24.01
N HIS A 63 19.14 12.99 23.34
CA HIS A 63 17.74 12.70 23.65
C HIS A 63 17.12 11.57 22.82
N LEU A 64 17.92 10.89 21.99
CA LEU A 64 17.45 9.91 21.02
C LEU A 64 16.57 8.82 21.63
N GLN A 65 16.86 8.40 22.87
CA GLN A 65 16.11 7.35 23.57
C GLN A 65 14.63 7.71 23.80
N HIS A 66 14.31 9.01 23.93
CA HIS A 66 12.94 9.47 24.16
C HIS A 66 12.13 9.54 22.86
N ILE A 67 12.79 9.62 21.71
CA ILE A 67 12.16 9.79 20.40
C ILE A 67 12.26 8.56 19.50
N LEU A 68 12.70 7.39 20.01
CA LEU A 68 12.84 6.17 19.20
C LEU A 68 11.55 5.76 18.48
N HIS A 69 10.39 6.02 19.10
CA HIS A 69 9.07 5.76 18.53
C HIS A 69 8.74 6.63 17.30
N GLU A 70 9.47 7.72 17.08
CA GLU A 70 9.36 8.59 15.91
C GLU A 70 10.33 8.19 14.78
N LEU A 71 11.24 7.24 15.05
CA LEU A 71 12.33 6.86 14.14
C LEU A 71 12.25 5.39 13.71
N ILE A 72 11.69 4.52 14.54
CA ILE A 72 11.72 3.06 14.38
C ILE A 72 10.28 2.53 14.27
N PRO A 73 10.02 1.55 13.39
CA PRO A 73 8.73 0.88 13.32
C PRO A 73 8.33 0.27 14.68
N ILE A 74 7.06 0.43 15.05
CA ILE A 74 6.54 0.04 16.37
C ILE A 74 6.81 -1.44 16.72
N ASP A 75 6.80 -2.31 15.73
CA ASP A 75 7.03 -3.75 15.85
C ASP A 75 8.52 -4.11 16.03
N LEU A 76 9.43 -3.25 15.56
CA LEU A 76 10.87 -3.41 15.74
C LEU A 76 11.40 -2.71 16.99
N LEU A 77 10.62 -1.82 17.61
CA LEU A 77 11.07 -0.99 18.74
C LEU A 77 11.65 -1.82 19.89
N LYS A 78 11.07 -3.00 20.17
CA LYS A 78 11.50 -3.91 21.24
C LYS A 78 12.66 -4.84 20.86
N SER A 79 13.16 -4.78 19.62
CA SER A 79 14.20 -5.69 19.14
C SER A 79 15.60 -5.39 19.69
N HIS A 80 15.81 -4.18 20.20
CA HIS A 80 16.99 -3.76 20.97
C HIS A 80 16.53 -2.90 22.15
N ASN A 81 17.37 -2.79 23.18
CA ASN A 81 17.11 -1.84 24.26
C ASN A 81 17.43 -0.39 23.82
N PRO A 82 16.92 0.65 24.51
CA PRO A 82 17.12 2.04 24.09
C PRO A 82 18.59 2.50 23.99
N ASN A 83 19.48 1.96 24.83
CA ASN A 83 20.91 2.29 24.79
C ASN A 83 21.58 1.71 23.54
N GLU A 84 21.23 0.48 23.19
CA GLU A 84 21.72 -0.20 22.00
C GLU A 84 21.23 0.48 20.73
N TRP A 85 19.94 0.81 20.64
CA TRP A 85 19.41 1.64 19.54
C TRP A 85 20.18 2.95 19.40
N LYS A 86 20.43 3.63 20.52
CA LYS A 86 21.22 4.87 20.52
C LYS A 86 22.61 4.66 19.95
N LYS A 87 23.32 3.62 20.39
CA LYS A 87 24.66 3.31 19.89
C LYS A 87 24.65 3.04 18.38
N LEU A 88 23.73 2.19 17.91
CA LEU A 88 23.63 1.77 16.51
C LEU A 88 23.28 2.94 15.58
N ILE A 89 22.28 3.74 15.94
CA ILE A 89 21.85 4.91 15.14
C ILE A 89 22.95 5.99 15.13
N SER A 90 23.62 6.21 16.26
CA SER A 90 24.74 7.17 16.33
C SER A 90 25.90 6.76 15.43
N ALA A 91 26.24 5.47 15.40
CA ALA A 91 27.28 4.94 14.54
C ALA A 91 26.88 5.05 13.05
N GLU A 92 25.61 4.77 12.72
CA GLU A 92 25.09 4.89 11.37
C GLU A 92 25.18 6.33 10.84
N LEU A 93 24.85 7.33 11.66
CA LEU A 93 24.94 8.75 11.30
C LEU A 93 26.35 9.23 10.98
N GLN A 94 27.38 8.57 11.50
CA GLN A 94 28.78 8.90 11.26
C GLN A 94 29.35 8.22 10.00
N LYS A 95 28.61 7.32 9.36
CA LYS A 95 29.07 6.65 8.15
C LYS A 95 29.24 7.64 7.00
N GLU A 96 30.29 7.42 6.22
CA GLU A 96 30.50 8.14 4.98
C GLU A 96 29.33 7.92 4.02
N GLY A 97 28.90 8.98 3.34
CA GLY A 97 27.74 8.94 2.45
C GLY A 97 26.39 9.18 3.13
N MET A 98 26.34 9.35 4.46
CA MET A 98 25.12 9.81 5.12
C MET A 98 24.73 11.22 4.65
N PRO A 99 23.44 11.46 4.34
CA PRO A 99 22.94 12.77 3.93
C PRO A 99 23.31 13.89 4.89
N LYS A 100 23.76 15.02 4.34
CA LYS A 100 24.16 16.19 5.15
C LYS A 100 23.02 17.16 5.35
N THR A 101 21.99 17.15 4.51
CA THR A 101 20.82 18.02 4.64
C THR A 101 19.53 17.24 4.93
N SER A 102 18.54 17.92 5.50
CA SER A 102 17.19 17.40 5.72
C SER A 102 16.55 16.95 4.41
N THR A 103 16.74 17.71 3.33
CA THR A 103 16.19 17.42 2.00
C THR A 103 16.80 16.15 1.41
N GLU A 104 18.13 16.01 1.45
CA GLU A 104 18.82 14.80 1.00
C GLU A 104 18.38 13.59 1.81
N ALA A 105 18.25 13.72 3.14
CA ALA A 105 17.82 12.63 4.00
C ALA A 105 16.41 12.14 3.68
N LYS A 106 15.47 13.06 3.44
CA LYS A 106 14.10 12.73 2.99
C LYS A 106 14.09 12.03 1.65
N LEU A 107 14.92 12.49 0.70
CA LEU A 107 15.03 11.86 -0.61
C LEU A 107 15.62 10.45 -0.50
N CYS A 108 16.71 10.26 0.24
CA CYS A 108 17.32 8.94 0.46
C CYS A 108 16.35 7.99 1.15
N PHE A 109 15.58 8.45 2.15
CA PHE A 109 14.50 7.68 2.76
C PHE A 109 13.51 7.20 1.71
N LEU A 110 13.00 8.10 0.87
CA LEU A 110 12.02 7.78 -0.18
C LEU A 110 12.59 6.82 -1.22
N GLN A 111 13.83 7.04 -1.68
CA GLN A 111 14.49 6.15 -2.64
C GLN A 111 14.70 4.74 -2.07
N ARG A 112 14.95 4.63 -0.77
CA ARG A 112 15.14 3.34 -0.11
C ARG A 112 13.82 2.60 0.09
N ILE A 113 12.81 3.28 0.62
CA ILE A 113 11.50 2.66 0.89
C ILE A 113 10.72 2.37 -0.39
N ALA A 114 10.97 3.09 -1.49
CA ALA A 114 10.40 2.81 -2.81
C ALA A 114 10.80 1.47 -3.43
N LYS A 115 11.78 0.77 -2.83
CA LYS A 115 12.13 -0.61 -3.21
C LYS A 115 11.15 -1.63 -2.64
N GLU A 116 10.39 -1.27 -1.61
CA GLU A 116 9.38 -2.15 -1.02
C GLU A 116 8.16 -2.26 -1.94
N PRO A 117 7.61 -3.46 -2.15
CA PRO A 117 6.41 -3.65 -2.99
C PRO A 117 5.16 -2.97 -2.41
N THR A 118 5.22 -2.58 -1.14
CA THR A 118 4.15 -1.88 -0.40
C THR A 118 4.33 -0.36 -0.39
N PHE A 119 5.33 0.18 -1.09
CA PHE A 119 5.51 1.62 -1.24
C PHE A 119 4.29 2.28 -1.88
N GLY A 120 3.92 3.45 -1.37
CA GLY A 120 2.78 4.21 -1.91
C GLY A 120 1.43 3.53 -1.69
N SER A 121 1.35 2.50 -0.86
CA SER A 121 0.09 1.82 -0.56
C SER A 121 -0.78 2.61 0.43
N ALA A 122 -2.09 2.47 0.28
CA ALA A 122 -3.00 2.62 1.42
C ALA A 122 -3.15 1.27 2.11
N PHE A 123 -3.11 1.27 3.44
CA PHE A 123 -3.13 0.05 4.25
C PHE A 123 -4.43 -0.08 5.03
N PHE A 124 -4.95 -1.30 5.12
CA PHE A 124 -6.16 -1.62 5.85
C PHE A 124 -5.95 -2.91 6.65
N GLU A 125 -5.99 -2.80 7.96
CA GLU A 125 -6.02 -3.96 8.86
C GLU A 125 -7.44 -4.52 8.85
N VAL A 126 -7.60 -5.80 8.49
CA VAL A 126 -8.90 -6.46 8.37
C VAL A 126 -8.86 -7.83 9.02
N LYS A 127 -10.04 -8.39 9.29
CA LYS A 127 -10.17 -9.81 9.65
C LYS A 127 -10.91 -10.58 8.58
N GLN A 128 -10.68 -11.88 8.52
CA GLN A 128 -11.46 -12.79 7.68
C GLN A 128 -11.66 -14.11 8.42
N SER A 129 -12.80 -14.76 8.15
CA SER A 129 -13.17 -16.05 8.73
C SER A 129 -13.72 -17.03 7.69
N ALA A 130 -13.78 -16.62 6.42
CA ALA A 130 -14.42 -17.37 5.34
C ALA A 130 -13.47 -18.39 4.69
N ASP A 131 -12.17 -18.10 4.63
CA ASP A 131 -11.17 -18.99 4.03
C ASP A 131 -10.23 -19.53 5.12
N PRO A 132 -10.32 -20.84 5.46
CA PRO A 132 -9.49 -21.44 6.49
C PRO A 132 -8.01 -21.57 6.09
N THR A 133 -7.68 -21.38 4.81
CA THR A 133 -6.28 -21.42 4.33
C THR A 133 -5.54 -20.10 4.58
N LEU A 134 -6.27 -19.02 4.89
CA LEU A 134 -5.73 -17.70 5.17
C LEU A 134 -5.65 -17.44 6.68
N CYS A 135 -4.70 -16.59 7.08
CA CYS A 135 -4.67 -16.07 8.46
C CYS A 135 -5.94 -15.25 8.76
N SER A 136 -6.39 -15.26 10.01
CA SER A 136 -7.59 -14.55 10.43
C SER A 136 -7.42 -13.02 10.47
N LYS A 137 -6.20 -12.52 10.63
CA LYS A 137 -5.87 -11.09 10.59
C LYS A 137 -4.96 -10.80 9.40
N LEU A 138 -5.43 -9.92 8.53
CA LEU A 138 -4.74 -9.57 7.30
C LEU A 138 -4.46 -8.08 7.25
N LEU A 139 -3.41 -7.73 6.50
CA LEU A 139 -3.10 -6.38 6.07
C LEU A 139 -3.33 -6.31 4.56
N ILE A 140 -4.31 -5.50 4.15
CA ILE A 140 -4.54 -5.16 2.75
C ILE A 140 -3.68 -3.95 2.40
N ALA A 141 -2.92 -4.03 1.31
CA ALA A 141 -2.18 -2.92 0.73
C ALA A 141 -2.68 -2.64 -0.70
N ILE A 142 -3.19 -1.44 -0.96
CA ILE A 142 -3.65 -1.03 -2.30
C ILE A 142 -2.72 0.05 -2.86
N ASN A 143 -2.05 -0.24 -3.98
CA ASN A 143 -1.18 0.68 -4.72
C ASN A 143 -1.35 0.48 -6.23
N GLN A 144 -0.43 1.00 -7.04
CA GLN A 144 -0.46 0.89 -8.50
C GLN A 144 -0.48 -0.56 -9.04
N ASP A 145 -0.01 -1.54 -8.27
CA ASP A 145 0.06 -2.94 -8.69
C ASP A 145 -1.27 -3.68 -8.47
N GLY A 146 -2.17 -3.12 -7.65
CA GLY A 146 -3.46 -3.71 -7.32
C GLY A 146 -3.70 -3.80 -5.82
N MET A 147 -4.44 -4.83 -5.41
CA MET A 147 -4.74 -5.14 -4.01
C MET A 147 -3.92 -6.34 -3.55
N SER A 148 -2.96 -6.10 -2.66
CA SER A 148 -2.12 -7.14 -2.07
C SER A 148 -2.57 -7.52 -0.67
N LEU A 149 -2.49 -8.80 -0.34
CA LEU A 149 -2.79 -9.37 0.97
C LEU A 149 -1.51 -9.84 1.66
N TYR A 150 -1.38 -9.47 2.93
CA TYR A 150 -0.30 -9.88 3.82
C TYR A 150 -0.87 -10.39 5.13
N GLU A 151 -0.15 -11.28 5.81
CA GLU A 151 -0.40 -11.57 7.22
C GLU A 151 -0.07 -10.32 8.06
N LEU A 152 -0.98 -9.92 8.96
CA LEU A 152 -0.83 -8.65 9.69
C LEU A 152 0.42 -8.61 10.59
N GLU A 153 0.70 -9.69 11.32
CA GLU A 153 1.76 -9.72 12.33
C GLU A 153 3.14 -9.99 11.68
N SER A 154 3.23 -11.01 10.83
CA SER A 154 4.49 -11.44 10.20
C SER A 154 4.89 -10.61 8.96
N LYS A 155 3.94 -9.83 8.41
CA LYS A 155 4.05 -9.13 7.11
C LYS A 155 4.42 -10.07 5.96
N LYS A 156 4.11 -11.36 6.10
CA LYS A 156 4.33 -12.35 5.06
C LYS A 156 3.37 -12.07 3.90
N TYR A 157 3.94 -11.95 2.70
CA TYR A 157 3.17 -11.83 1.47
C TYR A 157 2.34 -13.08 1.22
N ILE A 158 1.07 -12.89 0.86
CA ILE A 158 0.14 -13.97 0.49
C ILE A 158 -0.09 -13.95 -1.01
N ARG A 159 -0.64 -12.84 -1.54
CA ARG A 159 -1.00 -12.70 -2.96
C ARG A 159 -1.29 -11.24 -3.32
N THR A 160 -1.15 -10.92 -4.60
CA THR A 160 -1.62 -9.68 -5.22
C THR A 160 -2.71 -9.99 -6.22
N HIS A 161 -3.82 -9.28 -6.12
CA HIS A 161 -4.87 -9.25 -7.13
C HIS A 161 -4.73 -7.96 -7.93
N GLY A 162 -4.31 -8.08 -9.19
CA GLY A 162 -4.23 -6.96 -10.10
C GLY A 162 -5.62 -6.39 -10.37
N PHE A 163 -5.72 -5.09 -10.70
CA PHE A 163 -7.02 -4.42 -10.88
C PHE A 163 -7.96 -5.09 -11.90
N LYS A 164 -7.41 -5.78 -12.91
CA LYS A 164 -8.20 -6.52 -13.91
C LYS A 164 -8.90 -7.77 -13.35
N GLN A 165 -8.39 -8.31 -12.23
CA GLN A 165 -8.94 -9.50 -11.58
C GLN A 165 -10.06 -9.14 -10.60
N LEU A 166 -10.25 -7.85 -10.30
CA LEU A 166 -11.27 -7.37 -9.37
C LEU A 166 -12.56 -7.09 -10.16
N LEU A 167 -13.54 -8.00 -10.10
CA LEU A 167 -14.78 -7.84 -10.87
C LEU A 167 -15.75 -6.87 -10.20
N ASN A 168 -16.06 -7.11 -8.93
CA ASN A 168 -16.98 -6.29 -8.16
C ASN A 168 -16.60 -6.27 -6.68
N TRP A 169 -17.07 -5.25 -5.98
CA TRP A 169 -16.99 -5.20 -4.53
C TRP A 169 -18.23 -4.54 -3.95
N GLN A 170 -18.49 -4.82 -2.68
CA GLN A 170 -19.57 -4.21 -1.91
C GLN A 170 -19.06 -3.86 -0.52
N SER A 171 -19.22 -2.59 -0.14
CA SER A 171 -18.92 -2.12 1.21
C SER A 171 -20.19 -2.03 2.05
N ALA A 172 -20.13 -2.56 3.26
CA ALA A 172 -21.10 -2.35 4.33
C ALA A 172 -20.42 -1.68 5.53
N ASN A 173 -21.18 -1.42 6.61
CA ASN A 173 -20.66 -0.75 7.81
C ASN A 173 -19.55 -1.55 8.53
N THR A 174 -19.59 -2.88 8.44
CA THR A 174 -18.70 -3.79 9.17
C THR A 174 -17.99 -4.81 8.27
N TYR A 175 -18.29 -4.82 6.97
CA TYR A 175 -17.75 -5.79 6.03
C TYR A 175 -17.43 -5.17 4.68
N PHE A 176 -16.47 -5.78 3.98
CA PHE A 176 -16.13 -5.50 2.59
C PHE A 176 -16.06 -6.82 1.83
N HIS A 177 -16.92 -6.98 0.84
CA HIS A 177 -16.95 -8.14 -0.05
C HIS A 177 -16.26 -7.81 -1.37
N LEU A 178 -15.49 -8.76 -1.90
CA LEU A 178 -14.81 -8.64 -3.19
C LEU A 178 -15.01 -9.92 -3.98
N THR A 179 -15.46 -9.81 -5.23
CA THR A 179 -15.53 -10.94 -6.17
C THR A 179 -14.42 -10.81 -7.21
N LEU A 180 -13.70 -11.92 -7.42
CA LEU A 180 -12.62 -12.03 -8.37
C LEU A 180 -13.10 -12.62 -9.72
N ASP A 181 -12.30 -12.45 -10.76
CA ASP A 181 -12.56 -12.93 -12.13
C ASP A 181 -12.75 -14.45 -12.25
N ASN A 182 -12.06 -15.21 -11.39
CA ASN A 182 -12.21 -16.66 -11.30
C ASN A 182 -13.44 -17.12 -10.50
N GLY A 183 -14.31 -16.20 -10.07
CA GLY A 183 -15.51 -16.49 -9.29
C GLY A 183 -15.29 -16.60 -7.77
N ASN A 184 -14.03 -16.56 -7.29
CA ASN A 184 -13.74 -16.57 -5.87
C ASN A 184 -14.25 -15.30 -5.19
N ARG A 185 -14.71 -15.43 -3.95
CA ARG A 185 -15.19 -14.32 -3.14
C ARG A 185 -14.34 -14.18 -1.88
N LEU A 186 -13.88 -12.97 -1.62
CA LEU A 186 -13.18 -12.60 -0.40
C LEU A 186 -14.11 -11.74 0.46
N LEU A 187 -14.13 -12.04 1.76
CA LEU A 187 -14.92 -11.31 2.75
C LEU A 187 -14.01 -10.82 3.87
N PHE A 188 -13.98 -9.51 4.05
CA PHE A 188 -13.19 -8.85 5.08
C PHE A 188 -14.09 -8.14 6.08
N GLU A 189 -13.90 -8.40 7.37
CA GLU A 189 -14.44 -7.62 8.48
C GLU A 189 -13.64 -6.32 8.62
N THR A 190 -14.30 -5.19 8.40
CA THR A 190 -13.69 -3.85 8.51
C THR A 190 -14.74 -2.75 8.57
N ILE A 191 -14.45 -1.68 9.31
CA ILE A 191 -15.24 -0.45 9.32
C ILE A 191 -14.81 0.54 8.23
N LEU A 192 -13.75 0.22 7.50
CA LEU A 192 -13.15 1.08 6.47
C LEU A 192 -13.57 0.68 5.05
N GLY A 193 -14.64 -0.11 4.91
CA GLY A 193 -15.13 -0.60 3.60
C GLY A 193 -15.37 0.53 2.59
N HIS A 194 -15.92 1.65 3.03
CA HIS A 194 -16.14 2.83 2.18
C HIS A 194 -14.83 3.45 1.64
N LYS A 195 -13.73 3.38 2.39
CA LYS A 195 -12.41 3.86 1.93
C LYS A 195 -11.76 2.89 0.96
N LEU A 196 -11.95 1.59 1.17
CA LEU A 196 -11.52 0.55 0.22
C LEU A 196 -12.24 0.74 -1.12
N ASP A 197 -13.56 0.89 -1.09
CA ASP A 197 -14.41 1.15 -2.26
C ASP A 197 -13.96 2.41 -3.03
N ASP A 198 -13.88 3.56 -2.35
CA ASP A 198 -13.47 4.83 -2.95
C ASP A 198 -12.07 4.73 -3.60
N LEU A 199 -11.13 4.04 -2.94
CA LEU A 199 -9.77 3.90 -3.44
C LEU A 199 -9.69 2.98 -4.66
N LEU A 200 -10.32 1.80 -4.63
CA LEU A 200 -10.36 0.88 -5.76
C LEU A 200 -11.04 1.51 -6.96
N THR A 201 -12.19 2.16 -6.75
CA THR A 201 -12.91 2.94 -7.75
C THR A 201 -11.99 3.98 -8.39
N SER A 202 -11.26 4.75 -7.58
CA SER A 202 -10.36 5.80 -8.07
C SER A 202 -9.19 5.27 -8.90
N TYR A 203 -8.58 4.16 -8.49
CA TYR A 203 -7.50 3.52 -9.26
C TYR A 203 -8.02 3.01 -10.60
N ILE A 204 -9.12 2.25 -10.62
CA ILE A 204 -9.68 1.67 -11.84
C ILE A 204 -10.13 2.76 -12.82
N GLN A 205 -10.83 3.80 -12.35
CA GLN A 205 -11.22 4.93 -13.19
C GLN A 205 -10.01 5.61 -13.85
N THR A 206 -8.94 5.83 -13.08
CA THR A 206 -7.73 6.48 -13.58
C THR A 206 -7.00 5.62 -14.62
N LEU A 207 -6.92 4.30 -14.39
CA LEU A 207 -6.29 3.36 -15.33
C LEU A 207 -7.07 3.27 -16.65
N ILE A 208 -8.41 3.24 -16.58
CA ILE A 208 -9.27 3.28 -17.76
C ILE A 208 -9.05 4.57 -18.56
N SER A 209 -9.03 5.73 -17.89
CA SER A 209 -8.81 7.02 -18.54
C SER A 209 -7.41 7.14 -19.18
N LYS A 210 -6.38 6.51 -18.60
CA LYS A 210 -5.04 6.44 -19.22
C LYS A 210 -5.08 5.62 -20.52
N GLN A 211 -5.69 4.43 -20.48
CA GLN A 211 -5.82 3.55 -21.66
C GLN A 211 -6.60 4.20 -22.81
N GLU A 212 -7.68 4.94 -22.52
CA GLU A 212 -8.45 5.65 -23.54
C GLU A 212 -7.66 6.74 -24.25
N LYS A 213 -6.77 7.43 -23.53
CA LYS A 213 -5.88 8.46 -24.09
C LYS A 213 -4.81 7.84 -24.98
N GLU A 214 -4.27 6.69 -24.59
CA GLU A 214 -3.27 5.95 -25.36
C GLU A 214 -3.86 5.34 -26.63
N ASN A 215 -5.12 4.87 -26.59
CA ASN A 215 -5.77 4.19 -27.70
C ASN A 215 -6.49 5.11 -28.71
N GLY A 216 -6.37 6.44 -28.57
CA GLY A 216 -6.84 7.40 -29.58
C GLY A 216 -8.29 7.23 -30.06
N LYS A 217 -9.25 7.81 -29.31
CA LYS A 217 -10.71 7.93 -29.61
C LYS A 217 -11.58 6.71 -29.26
N GLN A 218 -12.35 6.84 -28.17
CA GLN A 218 -13.81 6.65 -28.12
C GLN A 218 -14.31 7.17 -26.76
N LYS A 219 -15.11 8.25 -26.76
CA LYS A 219 -15.78 8.76 -25.55
C LYS A 219 -16.86 7.74 -25.13
N ILE A 220 -16.54 6.89 -24.17
CA ILE A 220 -17.49 5.99 -23.51
C ILE A 220 -17.45 6.34 -22.01
N SER A 221 -18.60 6.50 -21.36
CA SER A 221 -18.67 7.07 -20.00
C SER A 221 -18.01 6.13 -18.96
N PRO A 222 -17.34 6.65 -17.91
CA PRO A 222 -16.71 5.82 -16.88
C PRO A 222 -17.68 4.83 -16.20
N LEU A 223 -18.93 5.25 -16.01
CA LEU A 223 -20.00 4.41 -15.46
C LEU A 223 -20.37 3.25 -16.40
N SER A 224 -20.37 3.48 -17.71
CA SER A 224 -20.61 2.41 -18.67
C SER A 224 -19.47 1.39 -18.71
N LYS A 225 -18.24 1.71 -18.31
CA LYS A 225 -17.15 0.71 -18.20
C LYS A 225 -17.17 -0.10 -16.91
N ILE A 226 -17.62 0.47 -15.79
CA ILE A 226 -17.93 -0.35 -14.60
C ILE A 226 -19.06 -1.32 -14.96
N ALA A 227 -20.12 -0.84 -15.60
CA ALA A 227 -21.19 -1.70 -16.08
C ALA A 227 -20.74 -2.70 -17.17
N VAL A 228 -19.85 -2.32 -18.09
CA VAL A 228 -19.36 -3.19 -19.19
C VAL A 228 -18.35 -4.21 -18.68
N LEU A 229 -17.47 -3.89 -17.74
CA LEU A 229 -16.62 -4.89 -17.05
C LEU A 229 -17.46 -5.83 -16.18
N LEU A 230 -18.58 -5.36 -15.61
CA LEU A 230 -19.54 -6.19 -14.89
C LEU A 230 -20.46 -7.02 -15.82
N HIS A 231 -20.75 -6.57 -17.04
CA HIS A 231 -21.63 -7.26 -18.00
C HIS A 231 -20.90 -8.14 -19.04
N GLN A 232 -19.62 -7.90 -19.32
CA GLN A 232 -18.83 -8.69 -20.28
C GLN A 232 -18.35 -10.04 -19.73
N TYR A 233 -18.67 -10.37 -18.48
CA TYR A 233 -18.47 -11.67 -17.87
C TYR A 233 -19.81 -12.33 -17.52
N LYS A 234 -20.69 -12.51 -18.51
CA LYS A 234 -21.68 -13.59 -18.40
C LYS A 234 -20.94 -14.90 -18.71
N PRO A 235 -20.95 -15.90 -17.82
CA PRO A 235 -20.50 -17.24 -18.21
C PRO A 235 -21.35 -17.69 -19.40
N ASN A 236 -20.71 -18.31 -20.39
CA ASN A 236 -21.41 -19.13 -21.39
C ASN A 236 -22.15 -20.24 -20.63
N ASN A 237 -23.38 -19.96 -20.18
CA ASN A 237 -24.34 -21.02 -19.95
C ASN A 237 -24.70 -21.52 -21.34
N GLY A 238 -24.09 -22.65 -21.69
CA GLY A 238 -24.47 -23.45 -22.83
C GLY A 238 -25.99 -23.57 -22.87
N SER A 239 -26.52 -23.17 -24.02
CA SER A 239 -27.89 -23.35 -24.43
C SER A 239 -28.34 -24.79 -24.25
N THR A 240 -29.31 -25.02 -23.37
CA THR A 240 -30.32 -26.06 -23.57
C THR A 240 -31.68 -25.40 -23.44
N SER A 241 -32.20 -24.92 -24.57
CA SER A 241 -33.63 -24.61 -24.68
C SER A 241 -34.42 -25.91 -24.76
N PRO A 242 -35.64 -25.95 -24.19
CA PRO A 242 -36.50 -27.12 -24.23
C PRO A 242 -37.18 -27.22 -25.60
N ILE A 243 -37.13 -28.39 -26.22
CA ILE A 243 -38.03 -28.72 -27.32
C ILE A 243 -39.17 -29.55 -26.72
N LEU A 244 -40.30 -28.88 -26.52
CA LEU A 244 -41.61 -29.51 -26.50
C LEU A 244 -41.92 -29.97 -27.93
N THR A 245 -42.13 -31.27 -28.11
CA THR A 245 -42.99 -31.76 -29.20
C THR A 245 -43.96 -32.79 -28.62
N ASN A 246 -45.24 -32.47 -28.76
CA ASN A 246 -46.36 -33.40 -28.59
C ASN A 246 -46.35 -34.42 -29.74
N GLY A 247 -46.82 -35.65 -29.47
CA GLY A 247 -47.37 -36.51 -30.51
C GLY A 247 -47.06 -38.01 -30.37
N ASN A 248 -47.79 -38.71 -29.50
CA ASN A 248 -48.71 -39.82 -29.84
C ASN A 248 -49.29 -40.44 -28.57
#